data_AF-A0A383DVK2-F1
#
_entry.id   AF-A0A383DVK2-F1
#
_cell.length_a   1.000
_cell.length_b   1.000
_cell.length_c   1.000
_cell.angle_alpha   90.00
_cell.angle_beta   90.00
_cell.angle_gamma   90.00
#
_symmetry.space_group_name_H-M   'P 1'
#
loop_
_entity.id
_entity.type
_entity.pdbx_description
1 polymer ?
#
loop_
_entity_poly.entity_id
_entity_poly.type
_entity_poly.pdbx_seq_one_letter_code
_entity_poly.pdbx_strand_id
1 'polypeptide(L)'
;GKALCPAATGISHHISPYGDIEPCPIIQFAKETIHDERGIKETLVQSKFLEDFRTLAQDTTRGCIVLERPDLLKELAERHGARDTTQRLSA
;
A
#
# COMPACT_ATOMS: atom_id res chain seq x y z
N GLY A 1 12.50 -6.11 -21.73
CA GLY A 1 11.44 -6.70 -20.89
C GLY A 1 10.41 -5.63 -20.54
N LYS A 2 9.19 -6.00 -20.14
CA LYS A 2 8.19 -5.07 -19.59
C LYS A 2 8.32 -5.11 -18.06
N ALA A 3 8.81 -4.03 -17.43
CA ALA A 3 8.87 -3.95 -15.98
C ALA A 3 7.47 -4.06 -15.37
N LEU A 4 7.37 -4.68 -14.20
CA LEU A 4 6.12 -4.91 -13.48
C LEU A 4 6.28 -4.40 -12.05
N CYS A 5 5.27 -3.69 -11.54
CA CYS A 5 5.15 -3.36 -10.12
C CYS A 5 4.40 -4.50 -9.40
N PRO A 6 5.05 -5.29 -8.53
CA PRO A 6 4.40 -6.41 -7.83
C PRO A 6 3.25 -6.00 -6.91
N ALA A 7 3.36 -4.81 -6.31
CA ALA A 7 2.31 -4.24 -5.48
C ALA A 7 1.07 -3.85 -6.31
N ALA A 8 1.27 -3.28 -7.50
CA ALA A 8 0.19 -2.86 -8.39
C ALA A 8 -0.60 -4.06 -8.95
N THR A 9 0.05 -5.22 -9.15
CA THR A 9 -0.65 -6.46 -9.55
C THR A 9 -1.23 -7.24 -8.38
N GLY A 10 -0.92 -6.86 -7.13
CA GLY A 10 -1.37 -7.57 -5.93
C GLY A 10 -0.68 -8.92 -5.71
N ILE A 11 0.44 -9.21 -6.38
CA ILE A 11 1.17 -10.48 -6.20
C ILE A 11 2.12 -10.45 -4.99
N SER A 12 2.39 -9.27 -4.45
CA SER A 12 3.19 -9.09 -3.23
C SER A 12 2.61 -8.01 -2.34
N HIS A 13 2.75 -8.19 -1.04
CA HIS A 13 2.46 -7.19 -0.02
C HIS A 13 3.64 -7.16 0.95
N HIS A 14 3.86 -6.02 1.59
CA HIS A 14 4.89 -5.86 2.60
C HIS A 14 4.26 -5.90 3.99
N ILE A 15 4.86 -6.67 4.90
CA ILE A 15 4.50 -6.68 6.32
C ILE A 15 5.59 -5.94 7.09
N SER A 16 5.23 -4.85 7.76
CA SER A 16 6.17 -4.08 8.57
C SER A 16 6.63 -4.89 9.80
N PRO A 17 7.73 -4.51 10.47
CA PRO A 17 8.15 -5.13 11.73
C PRO A 17 7.08 -5.09 12.85
N TYR A 18 6.08 -4.22 12.72
CA TYR A 18 4.98 -4.04 13.68
C TYR A 18 3.70 -4.74 13.23
N GLY A 19 3.78 -5.49 12.13
CA GLY A 19 2.66 -6.24 11.57
C GLY A 19 1.73 -5.42 10.69
N ASP A 20 2.12 -4.21 10.28
CA ASP A 20 1.32 -3.40 9.35
C ASP A 20 1.34 -3.99 7.95
N ILE A 21 0.20 -3.93 7.26
CA ILE A 21 0.08 -4.43 5.89
C ILE A 21 0.20 -3.24 4.93
N GLU A 22 1.32 -3.17 4.22
CA GLU A 22 1.68 -2.09 3.30
C GLU A 22 1.71 -2.60 1.86
N PRO A 23 1.37 -1.77 0.85
CA PRO A 23 1.44 -2.21 -0.54
C PRO A 23 2.88 -2.53 -0.98
N CYS A 24 3.86 -1.75 -0.53
CA CYS A 24 5.28 -1.96 -0.82
C CYS A 24 6.15 -1.33 0.30
N PRO A 25 7.42 -1.76 0.46
CA PRO A 25 8.24 -1.38 1.62
C PRO A 25 8.59 0.11 1.71
N ILE A 26 8.48 0.85 0.61
CA ILE A 26 8.80 2.28 0.58
C ILE A 26 7.56 3.19 0.72
N ILE A 27 6.35 2.63 0.71
CA ILE A 27 5.13 3.42 0.91
C ILE A 27 4.94 3.71 2.40
N GLN A 28 5.13 2.72 3.27
CA GLN A 28 5.08 2.90 4.73
C GLN A 28 3.81 3.63 5.21
N PHE A 29 2.68 3.28 4.59
CA PHE A 29 1.33 3.65 5.02
C PHE A 29 0.47 2.38 5.01
N ALA A 30 -0.35 2.21 6.04
CA ALA A 30 -1.22 1.05 6.18
C ALA A 30 -2.57 1.40 6.80
N LYS A 31 -3.59 0.61 6.45
CA LYS A 31 -4.89 0.59 7.13
C LYS A 31 -5.05 -0.63 8.02
N GLU A 32 -4.54 -1.76 7.57
CA GLU A 32 -4.70 -3.03 8.24
C GLU A 32 -3.39 -3.56 8.83
N THR A 33 -3.54 -4.54 9.71
CA THR A 33 -2.46 -5.27 10.36
C THR A 33 -2.71 -6.77 10.28
N ILE A 34 -1.65 -7.58 10.37
CA ILE A 34 -1.75 -9.05 10.48
C ILE A 34 -2.47 -9.52 11.75
N HIS A 35 -2.68 -8.62 12.72
CA HIS A 35 -3.39 -8.88 13.97
C HIS A 35 -4.91 -8.70 13.88
N ASP A 36 -5.43 -8.37 12.69
CA ASP A 36 -6.87 -8.24 12.44
C ASP A 36 -7.59 -9.59 12.69
N GLU A 37 -8.70 -9.54 13.43
CA GLU A 37 -9.48 -10.72 13.85
C GLU A 37 -10.03 -11.52 12.67
N ARG A 38 -10.20 -10.90 11.49
CA ARG A 38 -10.63 -11.57 10.26
C ARG A 38 -9.59 -12.58 9.74
N GLY A 39 -8.34 -12.44 10.17
CA GLY A 39 -7.21 -13.24 9.69
C GLY A 39 -6.60 -12.72 8.39
N ILE A 40 -5.30 -12.97 8.21
CA ILE A 40 -4.46 -12.32 7.18
C ILE A 40 -5.03 -12.38 5.75
N LYS A 41 -5.60 -13.52 5.35
CA LYS A 41 -6.17 -13.70 4.01
C LYS A 41 -7.34 -12.75 3.79
N GLU A 42 -8.29 -12.73 4.71
CA GLU A 42 -9.51 -11.93 4.58
C GLU A 42 -9.17 -10.44 4.67
N THR A 43 -8.28 -10.07 5.58
CA THR A 43 -7.76 -8.71 5.73
C THR A 43 -7.13 -8.18 4.43
N LEU A 44 -6.29 -8.97 3.77
CA LEU A 44 -5.67 -8.60 2.48
C LEU A 44 -6.69 -8.47 1.35
N VAL A 45 -7.61 -9.42 1.24
CA VAL A 45 -8.61 -9.47 0.15
C VAL A 45 -9.64 -8.34 0.28
N GLN A 46 -10.07 -8.04 1.50
CA GLN A 46 -11.07 -7.02 1.77
C GLN A 46 -10.50 -5.61 2.01
N SER A 47 -9.18 -5.44 2.00
CA SER A 47 -8.57 -4.11 2.21
C SER A 47 -8.90 -3.19 1.06
N LYS A 48 -9.72 -2.17 1.35
CA LYS A 48 -10.09 -1.15 0.36
C LYS A 48 -8.90 -0.25 0.01
N PHE A 49 -8.00 -0.02 0.95
CA PHE A 49 -6.77 0.73 0.70
C PHE A 49 -5.83 0.02 -0.27
N LEU A 50 -5.62 -1.30 -0.09
CA LEU A 50 -4.80 -2.08 -1.01
C LEU A 50 -5.46 -2.22 -2.39
N GLU A 51 -6.79 -2.35 -2.44
CA GLU A 51 -7.54 -2.35 -3.71
C GLU A 51 -7.35 -1.04 -4.47
N ASP A 52 -7.65 0.09 -3.83
CA ASP A 52 -7.58 1.40 -4.48
C ASP A 52 -6.13 1.78 -4.83
N PHE A 53 -5.14 1.35 -4.04
CA PHE A 53 -3.73 1.46 -4.41
C PHE A 53 -3.41 0.73 -5.73
N ARG A 54 -3.87 -0.52 -5.88
CA ARG A 54 -3.61 -1.31 -7.10
C ARG A 54 -4.17 -0.62 -8.32
N THR A 55 -5.44 -0.23 -8.28
CA THR A 55 -6.11 0.48 -9.37
C THR A 55 -5.38 1.77 -9.70
N LEU A 56 -5.10 2.60 -8.69
CA LEU A 56 -4.40 3.88 -8.89
C LEU A 56 -3.02 3.69 -9.51
N ALA A 57 -2.22 2.75 -9.01
CA ALA A 57 -0.88 2.47 -9.52
C ALA A 57 -0.93 2.00 -10.99
N GLN A 58 -1.87 1.11 -11.34
CA GLN A 58 -2.03 0.58 -12.69
C GLN A 58 -2.50 1.64 -13.70
N ASP A 59 -3.40 2.53 -13.29
CA ASP A 59 -3.95 3.58 -14.15
C ASP A 59 -2.97 4.76 -14.34
N THR A 60 -2.05 4.95 -13.40
CA THR A 60 -1.18 6.12 -13.37
C THR A 60 0.13 5.91 -14.11
N THR A 61 0.80 4.77 -13.92
CA THR A 61 2.13 4.55 -14.49
C THR A 61 2.46 3.08 -14.69
N ARG A 62 3.38 2.81 -15.61
CA ARG A 62 4.02 1.50 -15.79
C ARG A 62 5.32 1.36 -14.98
N GLY A 63 5.80 2.44 -14.37
CA GLY A 63 6.95 2.49 -13.50
C GLY A 63 6.56 2.52 -12.02
N CYS A 64 7.37 3.19 -11.21
CA CYS A 64 7.11 3.28 -9.76
C CYS A 64 6.25 4.52 -9.48
N ILE A 65 5.01 4.31 -9.02
CA ILE A 65 4.11 5.41 -8.65
C ILE A 65 4.71 6.31 -7.56
N VAL A 66 5.55 5.79 -6.67
CA VAL A 66 6.25 6.60 -5.64
C VAL A 66 7.21 7.62 -6.26
N LEU A 67 7.86 7.26 -7.37
CA LEU A 67 8.83 8.14 -8.03
C LEU A 67 8.15 9.08 -9.03
N GLU A 68 7.07 8.64 -9.66
CA GLU A 68 6.45 9.37 -10.77
C GLU A 68 5.25 10.22 -10.33
N ARG A 69 4.45 9.75 -9.37
CA ARG A 69 3.24 10.41 -8.88
C ARG A 69 3.06 10.28 -7.36
N PRO A 70 4.00 10.79 -6.55
CA PRO A 70 3.89 10.78 -5.09
C PRO A 70 2.70 11.61 -4.56
N ASP A 71 2.25 12.61 -5.33
CA ASP A 71 1.06 13.40 -5.05
C ASP A 71 -0.21 12.54 -4.93
N LEU A 72 -0.41 11.62 -5.88
CA LEU A 72 -1.57 10.72 -5.86
C LEU A 72 -1.52 9.70 -4.71
N LEU A 73 -0.31 9.27 -4.32
CA LEU A 73 -0.16 8.40 -3.14
C LEU A 73 -0.53 9.12 -1.86
N LYS A 74 -0.14 10.39 -1.73
CA LYS A 74 -0.54 11.21 -0.59
C LYS A 74 -2.06 11.34 -0.52
N GLU A 75 -2.70 11.70 -1.64
CA GLU A 75 -4.17 11.80 -1.71
C GLU A 75 -4.86 10.48 -1.36
N LEU A 76 -4.33 9.35 -1.83
CA LEU A 76 -4.84 8.02 -1.49
C LEU A 76 -4.72 7.75 0.01
N ALA A 77 -3.53 7.96 0.60
CA ALA A 77 -3.30 7.74 2.02
C ALA A 77 -4.25 8.60 2.89
N GLU A 78 -4.40 9.88 2.56
CA GLU A 78 -5.33 10.79 3.23
C GLU A 78 -6.79 10.34 3.08
N ARG A 79 -7.23 9.96 1.87
CA ARG A 79 -8.58 9.49 1.59
C ARG A 79 -8.98 8.27 2.43
N HIS A 80 -8.06 7.33 2.61
CA HIS A 80 -8.32 6.15 3.42
C HIS A 80 -8.07 6.39 4.92
N GLY A 81 -7.44 7.49 5.31
CA GLY A 81 -6.89 7.67 6.65
C GLY A 81 -5.87 6.58 6.97
N ALA A 82 -4.98 6.30 6.01
CA ALA A 82 -3.88 5.36 6.18
C ALA A 82 -2.89 5.94 7.20
N ARG A 83 -2.53 5.14 8.19
CA ARG A 83 -1.59 5.55 9.23
C ARG A 83 -0.17 5.49 8.67
N ASP A 84 0.64 6.49 8.99
CA ASP A 84 2.09 6.45 8.81
C ASP A 84 2.68 5.32 9.68
N THR A 85 3.30 4.35 9.04
CA THR A 85 3.94 3.18 9.69
C THR A 85 5.45 3.32 9.79
N THR A 86 6.01 4.45 9.38
CA THR A 86 7.41 4.78 9.61
C THR A 86 7.67 4.94 11.11
N GLN A 87 8.89 4.59 11.54
CA GLN A 87 9.31 4.80 12.92
C GLN A 87 9.67 6.25 13.24
N ARG A 88 9.79 7.09 12.20
CA ARG A 88 10.16 8.50 12.35
C ARG A 88 8.93 9.37 12.53
N LEU A 89 7.76 8.87 12.11
CA LEU A 89 6.50 9.58 11.95
C LEU A 89 6.63 10.76 10.97
N SER A 90 5.65 10.94 10.10
CA SER A 90 5.54 12.14 9.26
C SER A 90 5.37 13.36 10.16
N ALA A 91 6.17 14.39 9.90
CA ALA A 91 6.08 15.69 10.58
C ALA A 91 4.73 16.38 10.33
#